data_AF-A0AA39SE72-F1
#
_entry.id   AF-A0AA39SE72-F1
#
_cell.length_a   1.000
_cell.length_b   1.000
_cell.length_c   1.000
_cell.angle_alpha   90.00
_cell.angle_beta   90.00
_cell.angle_gamma   90.00
#
_symmetry.space_group_name_H-M   'P 1'
#
loop_
_entity.id
_entity.type
_entity.pdbx_description
1 polymer ?
#
loop_
_entity_poly.entity_id
_entity_poly.type
_entity_poly.pdbx_seq_one_letter_code
_entity_poly.pdbx_strand_id
1 'polypeptide(L)'
;MSWRVSSYLVIKQATYQNIFVKYKRRFCKLRFSQFRGNQSQWIELGGFRTIMDRLIGSARLMLVSDLDFTMVDHDDAQNLSLLRFNALWEAYYRHDSLLVFSTGRSPTIYKQLRNEKPLLTPDITIMSVGTEIAYGDSMVTDDVWEQYLNHNWDRDIVLEETVKFPQLTPQQETEQRPHKVSFFVEKSNAFEVMKELSERLEKRGWGGFGHTTKGAGKGQALSYLLKKLKIDGRVPLNTLVCGDSGNDAELFSIPEVYGVMVSNALEELLQWHAENAKNNPRIIHATERCAAGIIQAVGIFGLGPNVSLRDIRDFQKCKVEIFSTGHEVVKFYLLYERWRRADIEKSEHYMQSLRLAFHPLGIFVHPSGIEQPLHQCVDVMASLYGSEQGKQYRVWVDRVASAQIGSDTWLVKFDKWELSGEERRCCLTTVLLSSKTTVPDGFTWMHVHQTWLGGPGSEDRTTWLF
;
A
#
# COMPACT_ATOMS: atom_id res chain seq x y z
N MET A 1 -0.67 -17.17 29.42
CA MET A 1 -0.91 -17.21 27.97
C MET A 1 -2.08 -16.28 27.67
N SER A 2 -1.79 -15.02 27.35
CA SER A 2 -2.77 -13.95 27.19
C SER A 2 -3.15 -13.83 25.72
N TRP A 3 -4.32 -14.34 25.34
CA TRP A 3 -4.90 -14.11 24.02
C TRP A 3 -5.38 -12.66 23.93
N ARG A 4 -4.59 -11.78 23.28
CA ARG A 4 -5.03 -10.43 22.90
C ARG A 4 -5.92 -10.53 21.66
N VAL A 5 -7.19 -10.84 21.85
CA VAL A 5 -8.20 -10.58 20.82
C VAL A 5 -8.47 -9.07 20.86
N SER A 6 -7.78 -8.29 20.01
CA SER A 6 -8.12 -6.87 19.82
C SER A 6 -9.41 -6.81 18.99
N SER A 7 -10.55 -6.86 19.66
CA SER A 7 -11.83 -6.48 19.07
C SER A 7 -11.84 -4.95 18.95
N TYR A 8 -11.46 -4.44 17.77
CA TYR A 8 -11.46 -3.01 17.48
C TYR A 8 -12.92 -2.52 17.34
N LEU A 9 -13.40 -1.71 18.28
CA LEU A 9 -14.62 -0.92 18.08
C LEU A 9 -14.23 0.48 17.57
N VAL A 10 -14.01 0.60 16.27
CA VAL A 10 -14.66 1.72 15.56
C VAL A 10 -16.11 1.28 15.49
N ILE A 11 -17.09 2.13 15.79
CA ILE A 11 -18.52 1.77 15.77
C ILE A 11 -18.90 1.28 14.35
N LYS A 12 -18.65 0.00 14.07
CA LYS A 12 -19.04 -0.83 12.92
C LYS A 12 -19.01 -2.27 13.40
N GLN A 13 -20.17 -2.91 13.29
CA GLN A 13 -20.48 -4.31 13.61
C GLN A 13 -19.37 -5.28 13.17
N ALA A 14 -18.67 -5.90 14.13
CA ALA A 14 -17.90 -7.13 13.89
C ALA A 14 -18.52 -8.34 14.60
N THR A 15 -19.78 -8.26 15.03
CA THR A 15 -20.46 -9.42 15.59
C THR A 15 -21.94 -9.38 15.22
N TYR A 16 -22.31 -10.33 14.36
CA TYR A 16 -23.69 -10.70 14.00
C TYR A 16 -24.44 -9.77 13.02
N GLN A 17 -24.15 -9.94 11.73
CA GLN A 17 -25.04 -9.53 10.63
C GLN A 17 -26.27 -10.46 10.43
N ASN A 18 -26.36 -11.58 11.18
CA ASN A 18 -27.32 -12.66 10.97
C ASN A 18 -28.83 -12.35 11.13
N ILE A 19 -29.24 -11.10 11.41
CA ILE A 19 -30.68 -10.75 11.56
C ILE A 19 -31.14 -9.66 10.57
N PHE A 20 -30.24 -8.88 9.96
CA PHE A 20 -30.65 -7.64 9.27
C PHE A 20 -30.70 -7.70 7.74
N VAL A 21 -30.42 -8.85 7.13
CA VAL A 21 -30.47 -9.03 5.66
C VAL A 21 -31.91 -9.18 5.11
N LYS A 22 -32.93 -9.32 5.97
CA LYS A 22 -34.31 -9.53 5.51
C LYS A 22 -35.00 -8.30 4.87
N TYR A 23 -34.39 -7.11 4.91
CA TYR A 23 -35.01 -5.86 4.43
C TYR A 23 -34.25 -5.07 3.33
N LYS A 24 -33.30 -5.68 2.60
CA LYS A 24 -32.63 -5.01 1.46
C LYS A 24 -33.14 -5.47 0.10
N ARG A 25 -34.29 -4.93 -0.32
CA ARG A 25 -34.66 -4.77 -1.74
C ARG A 25 -35.20 -3.36 -1.96
N ARG A 26 -34.29 -2.40 -2.12
CA ARG A 26 -34.39 -1.18 -2.97
C ARG A 26 -33.42 -0.11 -2.47
N PHE A 27 -32.90 0.65 -3.43
CA PHE A 27 -32.10 1.89 -3.31
C PHE A 27 -30.58 1.75 -3.16
N CYS A 28 -29.93 1.55 -4.30
CA CYS A 28 -28.67 2.24 -4.63
C CYS A 28 -28.99 3.31 -5.70
N LYS A 29 -29.52 4.46 -5.27
CA LYS A 29 -29.66 5.70 -6.07
C LYS A 29 -29.52 6.88 -5.11
N LEU A 30 -28.29 7.17 -4.68
CA LEU A 30 -27.98 8.40 -3.94
C LEU A 30 -27.76 9.53 -4.96
N ARG A 31 -28.69 10.48 -5.01
CA ARG A 31 -28.58 11.73 -5.78
C ARG A 31 -27.62 12.68 -5.06
N PHE A 32 -26.41 12.80 -5.57
CA PHE A 32 -25.48 13.89 -5.27
C PHE A 32 -25.75 15.13 -6.15
N SER A 33 -27.01 15.57 -6.27
CA SER A 33 -27.37 16.73 -7.10
C SER A 33 -27.21 18.09 -6.41
N GLN A 34 -26.72 18.13 -5.16
CA GLN A 34 -26.62 19.36 -4.37
C GLN A 34 -25.25 20.05 -4.38
N PHE A 35 -24.21 19.46 -4.98
CA PHE A 35 -22.90 20.11 -5.11
C PHE A 35 -22.78 20.81 -6.47
N ARG A 36 -23.29 22.04 -6.57
CA ARG A 36 -22.83 23.04 -7.57
C ARG A 36 -21.82 24.00 -6.91
N GLY A 37 -20.76 23.44 -6.30
CA GLY A 37 -19.58 24.20 -5.89
C GLY A 37 -18.55 24.20 -7.02
N ASN A 38 -17.80 25.29 -7.18
CA ASN A 38 -16.81 25.50 -8.24
C ASN A 38 -15.91 24.28 -8.43
N GLN A 39 -16.00 23.63 -9.60
CA GLN A 39 -15.20 22.45 -9.97
C GLN A 39 -13.68 22.69 -9.87
N SER A 40 -13.25 23.95 -9.91
CA SER A 40 -11.86 24.38 -9.81
C SER A 40 -11.19 24.10 -8.45
N GLN A 41 -11.90 24.19 -7.32
CA GLN A 41 -11.31 23.93 -5.99
C GLN A 41 -11.00 22.44 -5.75
N TRP A 42 -11.67 21.53 -6.45
CA TRP A 42 -11.46 20.07 -6.31
C TRP A 42 -10.11 19.58 -6.83
N ILE A 43 -9.50 20.36 -7.73
CA ILE A 43 -8.32 20.00 -8.52
C ILE A 43 -7.06 20.70 -7.97
N GLU A 44 -7.18 21.67 -7.05
CA GLU A 44 -6.06 22.49 -6.54
C GLU A 44 -5.39 21.96 -5.25
N LEU A 45 -5.67 20.74 -4.81
CA LEU A 45 -4.88 20.13 -3.74
C LEU A 45 -3.52 19.72 -4.31
N GLY A 46 -2.46 20.45 -3.95
CA GLY A 46 -1.10 20.24 -4.46
C GLY A 46 -0.60 18.80 -4.33
N GLY A 47 -1.01 18.09 -3.27
CA GLY A 47 -0.70 16.66 -3.09
C GLY A 47 -1.37 15.75 -4.13
N PHE A 48 -2.65 15.98 -4.46
CA PHE A 48 -3.38 15.20 -5.46
C PHE A 48 -2.78 15.39 -6.85
N ARG A 49 -2.50 16.64 -7.28
CA ARG A 49 -1.85 16.89 -8.58
C ARG A 49 -0.50 16.19 -8.69
N THR A 50 0.35 16.31 -7.67
CA THR A 50 1.69 15.71 -7.67
C THR A 50 1.65 14.19 -7.91
N ILE A 51 0.67 13.48 -7.33
CA ILE A 51 0.48 12.04 -7.57
C ILE A 51 0.05 11.77 -9.00
N MET A 52 -0.92 12.56 -9.50
CA MET A 52 -1.50 12.35 -10.81
C MET A 52 -0.51 12.72 -11.93
N ASP A 53 0.43 13.62 -11.69
CA ASP A 53 1.47 13.99 -12.67
C ASP A 53 2.42 12.84 -13.03
N ARG A 54 2.52 11.80 -12.19
CA ARG A 54 3.23 10.55 -12.54
C ARG A 54 2.52 9.77 -13.65
N LEU A 55 1.19 9.83 -13.72
CA LEU A 55 0.39 9.00 -14.62
C LEU A 55 0.11 9.71 -15.94
N ILE A 56 0.37 9.02 -17.05
CA ILE A 56 -0.08 9.44 -18.38
C ILE A 56 -1.52 8.94 -18.57
N GLY A 57 -2.50 9.75 -18.16
CA GLY A 57 -3.93 9.43 -18.26
C GLY A 57 -4.48 8.62 -17.09
N SER A 58 -5.36 7.65 -17.39
CA SER A 58 -5.98 6.77 -16.39
C SER A 58 -5.02 5.70 -15.88
N ALA A 59 -5.05 5.44 -14.57
CA ALA A 59 -4.31 4.32 -13.99
C ALA A 59 -4.80 2.98 -14.58
N ARG A 60 -3.87 2.09 -14.94
CA ARG A 60 -4.20 0.73 -15.39
C ARG A 60 -4.89 -0.07 -14.29
N LEU A 61 -4.38 0.05 -13.07
CA LEU A 61 -4.92 -0.57 -11.87
C LEU A 61 -4.90 0.43 -10.70
N MET A 62 -6.00 0.49 -9.97
CA MET A 62 -6.04 1.06 -8.62
C MET A 62 -6.18 -0.08 -7.63
N LEU A 63 -5.13 -0.35 -6.85
CA LEU A 63 -5.13 -1.38 -5.83
C LEU A 63 -5.40 -0.73 -4.47
N VAL A 64 -6.50 -1.09 -3.84
CA VAL A 64 -6.98 -0.55 -2.56
C VAL A 64 -6.94 -1.64 -1.52
N SER A 65 -5.98 -1.60 -0.61
CA SER A 65 -5.77 -2.67 0.37
C SER A 65 -5.92 -2.16 1.79
N ASP A 66 -6.62 -2.92 2.64
CA ASP A 66 -6.36 -2.82 4.07
C ASP A 66 -4.90 -3.18 4.40
N LEU A 67 -4.42 -2.78 5.57
CA LEU A 67 -3.06 -3.04 6.03
C LEU A 67 -2.98 -4.26 6.94
N ASP A 68 -3.67 -4.24 8.07
CA ASP A 68 -3.44 -5.18 9.15
C ASP A 68 -4.06 -6.54 8.80
N PHE A 69 -3.25 -7.60 8.74
CA PHE A 69 -3.69 -8.94 8.29
C PHE A 69 -4.22 -8.99 6.84
N THR A 70 -4.09 -7.92 6.06
CA THR A 70 -4.37 -7.91 4.62
C THR A 70 -3.11 -7.67 3.80
N MET A 71 -2.47 -6.50 3.88
CA MET A 71 -1.17 -6.25 3.23
C MET A 71 -0.01 -6.72 4.11
N VAL A 72 -0.11 -6.46 5.41
CA VAL A 72 0.91 -6.77 6.42
C VAL A 72 0.47 -8.00 7.19
N ASP A 73 1.33 -9.01 7.22
CA ASP A 73 1.17 -10.12 8.13
C ASP A 73 1.95 -9.83 9.43
N HIS A 74 1.22 -9.65 10.53
CA HIS A 74 1.83 -9.42 11.84
C HIS A 74 2.47 -10.68 12.43
N ASP A 75 2.10 -11.85 11.90
CA ASP A 75 2.67 -13.14 12.29
C ASP A 75 3.92 -13.51 11.47
N ASP A 76 4.25 -12.72 10.43
CA ASP A 76 5.46 -12.91 9.61
C ASP A 76 6.57 -11.92 10.03
N ALA A 77 7.48 -12.40 10.86
CA ALA A 77 8.66 -11.62 11.28
C ALA A 77 9.60 -11.27 10.11
N GLN A 78 9.59 -12.05 9.02
CA GLN A 78 10.46 -11.85 7.86
C GLN A 78 9.83 -10.99 6.76
N ASN A 79 8.53 -10.70 6.86
CA ASN A 79 7.74 -9.91 5.90
C ASN A 79 7.86 -10.43 4.45
N LEU A 80 7.96 -11.74 4.25
CA LEU A 80 8.25 -12.36 2.95
C LEU A 80 7.17 -12.02 1.92
N SER A 81 5.89 -12.18 2.27
CA SER A 81 4.78 -11.90 1.35
C SER A 81 4.67 -10.41 1.02
N LEU A 82 4.92 -9.54 2.00
CA LEU A 82 4.97 -8.09 1.79
C LEU A 82 6.12 -7.71 0.84
N LEU A 83 7.32 -8.24 1.08
CA LEU A 83 8.48 -7.98 0.23
C LEU A 83 8.30 -8.54 -1.20
N ARG A 84 7.57 -9.65 -1.36
CA ARG A 84 7.16 -10.18 -2.67
C ARG A 84 6.24 -9.20 -3.38
N PHE A 85 5.25 -8.65 -2.69
CA PHE A 85 4.37 -7.62 -3.22
C PHE A 85 5.16 -6.36 -3.62
N ASN A 86 6.06 -5.89 -2.76
CA ASN A 86 6.88 -4.70 -3.04
C ASN A 86 7.65 -4.84 -4.35
N ALA A 87 8.35 -5.96 -4.53
CA ALA A 87 9.13 -6.22 -5.73
C ALA A 87 8.25 -6.33 -6.99
N LEU A 88 7.04 -6.90 -6.87
CA LEU A 88 6.08 -6.96 -7.98
C LEU A 88 5.58 -5.57 -8.34
N TRP A 89 5.19 -4.79 -7.34
CA TRP A 89 4.59 -3.47 -7.52
C TRP A 89 5.57 -2.49 -8.17
N GLU A 90 6.79 -2.37 -7.63
CA GLU A 90 7.81 -1.45 -8.15
C GLU A 90 8.31 -1.85 -9.54
N ALA A 91 8.35 -3.15 -9.85
CA ALA A 91 8.79 -3.61 -11.17
C ALA A 91 7.74 -3.36 -12.28
N TYR A 92 6.45 -3.57 -11.96
CA TYR A 92 5.42 -3.73 -13.00
C TYR A 92 4.22 -2.80 -12.91
N TYR A 93 3.98 -2.15 -11.76
CA TYR A 93 2.74 -1.39 -11.53
C TYR A 93 3.01 0.07 -11.19
N ARG A 94 4.10 0.39 -10.49
CA ARG A 94 4.39 1.74 -10.01
C ARG A 94 4.42 2.80 -11.12
N HIS A 95 4.70 2.47 -12.37
CA HIS A 95 4.77 3.48 -13.44
C HIS A 95 3.38 3.91 -13.96
N ASP A 96 2.34 3.06 -13.85
CA ASP A 96 1.04 3.29 -14.49
C ASP A 96 -0.18 2.98 -13.59
N SER A 97 0.05 2.64 -12.32
CA SER A 97 -0.98 2.17 -11.39
C SER A 97 -0.94 2.93 -10.06
N LEU A 98 -2.08 2.97 -9.37
CA LEU A 98 -2.28 3.63 -8.09
C LEU A 98 -2.29 2.63 -6.93
N LEU A 99 -1.44 2.86 -5.92
CA LEU A 99 -1.47 2.13 -4.66
C LEU A 99 -2.23 2.93 -3.61
N VAL A 100 -3.27 2.34 -3.04
CA VAL A 100 -4.07 2.95 -1.98
C VAL A 100 -4.09 2.04 -0.76
N PHE A 101 -3.69 2.57 0.39
CA PHE A 101 -3.88 1.89 1.67
C PHE A 101 -5.14 2.40 2.34
N SER A 102 -6.03 1.50 2.73
CA SER A 102 -7.32 1.79 3.36
C SER A 102 -7.42 1.13 4.72
N THR A 103 -6.89 1.80 5.74
CA THR A 103 -6.66 1.25 7.09
C THR A 103 -7.58 1.83 8.16
N GLY A 104 -7.80 1.06 9.23
CA GLY A 104 -8.42 1.54 10.45
C GLY A 104 -7.51 2.40 11.34
N ARG A 105 -6.19 2.32 11.14
CA ARG A 105 -5.17 3.06 11.90
C ARG A 105 -5.34 4.56 11.72
N SER A 106 -5.10 5.30 12.81
CA SER A 106 -4.91 6.75 12.75
C SER A 106 -3.63 7.13 12.00
N PRO A 107 -3.47 8.40 11.57
CA PRO A 107 -2.27 8.85 10.87
C PRO A 107 -0.98 8.62 11.67
N THR A 108 -1.05 8.77 12.99
CA THR A 108 0.06 8.52 13.90
C THR A 108 0.46 7.03 13.89
N ILE A 109 -0.51 6.14 14.08
CA ILE A 109 -0.28 4.69 14.15
C ILE A 109 0.08 4.09 12.78
N TYR A 110 -0.40 4.68 11.70
CA TYR A 110 0.03 4.35 10.33
C TYR A 110 1.51 4.70 10.10
N LYS A 111 1.94 5.91 10.51
CA LYS A 111 3.35 6.32 10.42
C LYS A 111 4.27 5.38 11.22
N GLN A 112 3.84 4.97 12.41
CA GLN A 112 4.56 3.97 13.21
C GLN A 112 4.71 2.63 12.45
N LEU A 113 3.62 2.12 11.87
CA LEU A 113 3.67 0.89 11.08
C LEU A 113 4.64 0.99 9.89
N ARG A 114 4.69 2.13 9.20
CA ARG A 114 5.66 2.35 8.11
C ARG A 114 7.11 2.31 8.56
N ASN A 115 7.39 2.72 9.79
CA ASN A 115 8.73 2.64 10.37
C ASN A 115 9.08 1.19 10.76
N GLU A 116 8.11 0.43 11.26
CA GLU A 116 8.27 -0.96 11.71
C GLU A 116 8.34 -1.98 10.57
N LYS A 117 7.59 -1.74 9.48
CA LYS A 117 7.42 -2.69 8.38
C LYS A 117 7.98 -2.12 7.08
N PRO A 118 8.47 -2.95 6.14
CA PRO A 118 8.95 -2.51 4.84
C PRO A 118 7.77 -2.18 3.91
N LEU A 119 6.90 -1.26 4.32
CA LEU A 119 5.77 -0.80 3.50
C LEU A 119 6.27 0.14 2.40
N LEU A 120 5.79 -0.08 1.17
CA LEU A 120 5.91 0.90 0.11
C LEU A 120 5.21 2.21 0.47
N THR A 121 5.65 3.30 -0.13
CA THR A 121 4.93 4.56 -0.08
C THR A 121 3.69 4.47 -0.97
N PRO A 122 2.46 4.58 -0.44
CA PRO A 122 1.28 4.58 -1.28
C PRO A 122 1.12 5.92 -2.00
N ASP A 123 0.29 5.92 -3.04
CA ASP A 123 -0.17 7.16 -3.67
C ASP A 123 -1.20 7.85 -2.78
N ILE A 124 -2.13 7.09 -2.21
CA ILE A 124 -3.22 7.60 -1.39
C ILE A 124 -3.34 6.76 -0.12
N THR A 125 -3.59 7.41 1.01
CA THR A 125 -3.90 6.72 2.27
C THR A 125 -5.28 7.14 2.75
N ILE A 126 -6.18 6.18 2.88
CA ILE A 126 -7.46 6.29 3.56
C ILE A 126 -7.24 5.74 4.98
N MET A 127 -7.38 6.59 5.99
CA MET A 127 -7.07 6.28 7.39
C MET A 127 -8.29 6.40 8.27
N SER A 128 -8.16 5.95 9.51
CA SER A 128 -9.20 6.11 10.53
C SER A 128 -10.56 5.53 10.08
N VAL A 129 -10.54 4.41 9.34
CA VAL A 129 -11.72 3.76 8.75
C VAL A 129 -12.45 4.67 7.75
N GLY A 130 -11.69 5.45 6.98
CA GLY A 130 -12.22 6.29 5.91
C GLY A 130 -12.72 7.65 6.33
N THR A 131 -12.30 8.15 7.49
CA THR A 131 -12.60 9.52 7.92
C THR A 131 -11.51 10.52 7.55
N GLU A 132 -10.32 10.02 7.18
CA GLU A 132 -9.20 10.85 6.75
C GLU A 132 -8.65 10.31 5.42
N ILE A 133 -8.43 11.20 4.45
CA ILE A 133 -7.78 10.89 3.17
C ILE A 133 -6.54 11.75 3.08
N ALA A 134 -5.40 11.15 2.74
CA ALA A 134 -4.13 11.83 2.56
C ALA A 134 -3.40 11.38 1.29
N TYR A 135 -2.55 12.26 0.78
CA TYR A 135 -1.89 12.13 -0.51
C TYR A 135 -0.37 12.10 -0.39
N GLY A 136 0.24 11.08 -1.01
CA GLY A 136 1.68 10.92 -1.17
C GLY A 136 2.45 10.74 0.15
N ASP A 137 3.77 10.76 0.06
CA ASP A 137 4.66 10.59 1.22
C ASP A 137 4.50 11.70 2.27
N SER A 138 4.25 12.92 1.80
CA SER A 138 3.98 14.09 2.66
C SER A 138 2.66 13.98 3.43
N MET A 139 1.79 13.02 3.09
CA MET A 139 0.50 12.81 3.74
C MET A 139 -0.36 14.08 3.79
N VAL A 140 -0.44 14.81 2.67
CA VAL A 140 -1.25 16.03 2.55
C VAL A 140 -2.72 15.64 2.62
N THR A 141 -3.47 16.21 3.57
CA THR A 141 -4.88 15.90 3.80
C THR A 141 -5.78 16.37 2.67
N ASP A 142 -6.89 15.66 2.44
CA ASP A 142 -7.96 16.11 1.57
C ASP A 142 -8.96 16.98 2.35
N ASP A 143 -8.74 18.28 2.30
CA ASP A 143 -9.58 19.26 3.01
C ASP A 143 -11.03 19.27 2.52
N VAL A 144 -11.28 18.89 1.26
CA VAL A 144 -12.64 18.81 0.69
C VAL A 144 -13.39 17.62 1.29
N TRP A 145 -12.71 16.48 1.45
CA TRP A 145 -13.25 15.34 2.17
C TRP A 145 -13.53 15.67 3.63
N GLU A 146 -12.59 16.32 4.31
CA GLU A 146 -12.76 16.75 5.70
C GLU A 146 -13.98 17.68 5.86
N GLN A 147 -14.10 18.69 5.00
CA GLN A 147 -15.26 19.58 4.97
C GLN A 147 -16.56 18.83 4.71
N TYR A 148 -16.57 17.85 3.79
CA TYR A 148 -17.73 17.01 3.55
C TYR A 148 -18.18 16.25 4.81
N LEU A 149 -17.24 15.74 5.61
CA LEU A 149 -17.55 15.07 6.88
C LEU A 149 -18.04 16.02 7.96
N ASN A 150 -17.49 17.25 8.04
CA ASN A 150 -17.92 18.27 9.01
C ASN A 150 -19.42 18.59 8.95
N HIS A 151 -20.03 18.56 7.76
CA HIS A 151 -21.45 18.87 7.60
C HIS A 151 -22.38 17.84 8.26
N ASN A 152 -21.90 16.61 8.44
CA ASN A 152 -22.67 15.48 8.93
C ASN A 152 -22.01 14.84 10.15
N TRP A 153 -21.37 15.64 11.01
CA TRP A 153 -20.79 15.16 12.25
C TRP A 153 -20.95 16.15 13.39
N ASP A 154 -21.41 15.64 14.52
CA ASP A 154 -21.31 16.32 15.82
C ASP A 154 -20.67 15.35 16.80
N ARG A 155 -19.40 15.60 17.12
CA ARG A 155 -18.61 14.73 18.01
C ARG A 155 -19.15 14.74 19.43
N ASP A 156 -19.64 15.88 19.89
CA ASP A 156 -20.04 16.08 21.28
C ASP A 156 -21.31 15.29 21.56
N ILE A 157 -22.27 15.27 20.63
CA ILE A 157 -23.46 14.42 20.73
C ILE A 157 -23.10 12.94 20.83
N VAL A 158 -22.10 12.48 20.07
CA VAL A 158 -21.69 11.07 20.12
C VAL A 158 -21.02 10.74 21.45
N LEU A 159 -20.18 11.63 21.99
CA LEU A 159 -19.61 11.48 23.32
C LEU A 159 -20.67 11.49 24.43
N GLU A 160 -21.66 12.37 24.33
CA GLU A 160 -22.80 12.43 25.26
C GLU A 160 -23.64 11.16 25.27
N GLU A 161 -23.84 10.50 24.13
CA GLU A 161 -24.57 9.24 24.09
C GLU A 161 -23.70 8.06 24.54
N THR A 162 -22.43 8.03 24.18
CA THR A 162 -21.53 6.91 24.52
C THR A 162 -21.19 6.84 26.01
N VAL A 163 -21.11 7.98 26.73
CA VAL A 163 -20.87 7.97 28.19
C VAL A 163 -21.97 7.29 28.99
N LYS A 164 -23.16 7.09 28.39
CA LYS A 164 -24.30 6.40 29.02
C LYS A 164 -24.15 4.87 29.02
N PHE A 165 -23.13 4.33 28.35
CA PHE A 165 -22.86 2.90 28.26
C PHE A 165 -21.63 2.54 29.08
N PRO A 166 -21.79 2.04 30.32
CA PRO A 166 -20.64 1.61 31.14
C PRO A 166 -19.84 0.45 30.52
N GLN A 167 -20.41 -0.25 29.54
CA GLN A 167 -19.74 -1.32 28.80
C GLN A 167 -18.71 -0.79 27.79
N LEU A 168 -18.72 0.51 27.48
CA LEU A 168 -17.80 1.14 26.53
C LEU A 168 -16.58 1.70 27.27
N THR A 169 -15.40 1.24 26.90
CA THR A 169 -14.12 1.80 27.38
C THR A 169 -13.44 2.59 26.28
N PRO A 170 -13.15 3.89 26.42
CA PRO A 170 -12.46 4.65 25.38
C PRO A 170 -11.11 4.03 24.99
N GLN A 171 -10.79 4.04 23.68
CA GLN A 171 -9.43 3.74 23.21
C GLN A 171 -8.48 4.91 23.49
N GLN A 172 -7.18 4.70 23.23
CA GLN A 172 -6.14 5.72 23.39
C GLN A 172 -6.47 7.01 22.61
N GLU A 173 -5.98 8.15 23.11
CA GLU A 173 -6.24 9.47 22.52
C GLU A 173 -5.82 9.56 21.05
N THR A 174 -4.75 8.86 20.65
CA THR A 174 -4.30 8.80 19.25
C THR A 174 -5.35 8.20 18.29
N GLU A 175 -6.26 7.37 18.80
CA GLU A 175 -7.35 6.75 18.06
C GLU A 175 -8.66 7.56 18.13
N GLN A 176 -8.71 8.60 18.96
CA GLN A 176 -9.77 9.61 18.93
C GLN A 176 -9.40 10.66 17.88
N ARG A 177 -10.25 10.84 16.86
CA ARG A 177 -10.06 11.79 15.77
C ARG A 177 -11.24 12.75 15.68
N PRO A 178 -11.12 13.88 14.93
CA PRO A 178 -12.22 14.81 14.76
C PRO A 178 -13.53 14.13 14.32
N HIS A 179 -13.48 13.19 13.36
CA HIS A 179 -14.63 12.45 12.84
C HIS A 179 -14.69 10.96 13.23
N LYS A 180 -13.93 10.55 14.25
CA LYS A 180 -13.88 9.16 14.74
C LYS A 180 -13.76 9.14 16.26
N VAL A 181 -14.72 8.50 16.93
CA VAL A 181 -14.60 8.13 18.35
C VAL A 181 -14.54 6.61 18.46
N SER A 182 -13.62 6.10 19.26
CA SER A 182 -13.30 4.67 19.32
C SER A 182 -13.32 4.15 20.75
N PHE A 183 -13.89 2.96 20.92
CA PHE A 183 -14.07 2.32 22.21
C PHE A 183 -13.64 0.85 22.15
N PHE A 184 -13.63 0.19 23.30
CA PHE A 184 -13.60 -1.25 23.45
C PHE A 184 -14.91 -1.67 24.10
N VAL A 185 -15.39 -2.84 23.71
CA VAL A 185 -16.59 -3.48 24.27
C VAL A 185 -16.39 -4.99 24.25
N GLU A 186 -16.87 -5.68 25.28
CA GLU A 186 -16.85 -7.13 25.30
C GLU A 186 -17.79 -7.71 24.23
N LYS A 187 -17.35 -8.78 23.55
CA LYS A 187 -18.09 -9.42 22.44
C LYS A 187 -19.52 -9.82 22.83
N SER A 188 -19.75 -10.24 24.07
CA SER A 188 -21.06 -10.59 24.63
C SER A 188 -22.03 -9.40 24.68
N ASN A 189 -21.51 -8.20 25.00
CA ASN A 189 -22.32 -6.98 25.16
C ASN A 189 -22.42 -6.16 23.87
N ALA A 190 -21.52 -6.39 22.91
CA ALA A 190 -21.37 -5.58 21.71
C ALA A 190 -22.68 -5.41 20.92
N PHE A 191 -23.44 -6.50 20.73
CA PHE A 191 -24.67 -6.44 19.93
C PHE A 191 -25.72 -5.50 20.52
N GLU A 192 -26.02 -5.64 21.81
CA GLU A 192 -27.05 -4.86 22.49
C GLU A 192 -26.65 -3.38 22.60
N VAL A 193 -25.39 -3.13 22.99
CA VAL A 193 -24.84 -1.77 23.08
C VAL A 193 -24.90 -1.08 21.71
N MET A 194 -24.50 -1.76 20.64
CA MET A 194 -24.50 -1.20 19.29
C MET A 194 -25.90 -0.91 18.78
N LYS A 195 -26.86 -1.80 19.04
CA LYS A 195 -28.26 -1.60 18.65
C LYS A 195 -28.85 -0.37 19.36
N GLU A 196 -28.75 -0.31 20.68
CA GLU A 196 -29.30 0.79 21.48
C GLU A 196 -28.62 2.13 21.17
N LEU A 197 -27.29 2.15 21.06
CA LEU A 197 -26.53 3.35 20.70
C LEU A 197 -26.94 3.86 19.32
N SER A 198 -27.13 2.96 18.34
CA SER A 198 -27.59 3.34 17.00
C SER A 198 -28.98 3.98 17.04
N GLU A 199 -29.93 3.38 17.75
CA GLU A 199 -31.29 3.92 17.90
C GLU A 199 -31.30 5.29 18.61
N ARG A 200 -30.40 5.51 19.59
CA ARG A 200 -30.26 6.79 20.29
C ARG A 200 -29.70 7.89 19.40
N LEU A 201 -28.64 7.59 18.68
CA LEU A 201 -28.05 8.53 17.73
C LEU A 201 -29.06 8.87 16.63
N GLU A 202 -29.79 7.88 16.10
CA GLU A 202 -30.85 8.08 15.10
C GLU A 202 -31.93 9.05 15.58
N LYS A 203 -32.39 8.91 16.84
CA LYS A 203 -33.36 9.82 17.47
C LYS A 203 -32.84 11.26 17.59
N ARG A 204 -31.53 11.46 17.67
CA ARG A 204 -30.89 12.79 17.68
C ARG A 204 -30.60 13.34 16.27
N GLY A 205 -31.15 12.72 15.22
CA GLY A 205 -30.91 13.10 13.82
C GLY A 205 -29.63 12.49 13.24
N TRP A 206 -28.91 11.69 14.03
CA TRP A 206 -27.62 11.10 13.70
C TRP A 206 -27.73 9.60 13.48
N GLY A 207 -28.22 9.17 12.32
CA GLY A 207 -28.05 7.77 11.94
C GLY A 207 -28.98 7.25 10.85
N GLY A 208 -28.39 6.47 9.96
CA GLY A 208 -28.98 5.40 9.19
C GLY A 208 -27.90 4.32 9.04
N PHE A 209 -27.83 3.43 10.04
CA PHE A 209 -27.00 2.24 10.22
C PHE A 209 -25.52 2.22 9.75
N GLY A 210 -24.58 2.34 10.72
CA GLY A 210 -23.18 1.88 10.61
C GLY A 210 -22.07 2.91 10.91
N HIS A 211 -22.24 3.86 11.84
CA HIS A 211 -21.55 5.16 11.71
C HIS A 211 -20.21 5.31 12.43
N THR A 212 -19.13 5.92 11.94
CA THR A 212 -18.80 6.78 10.78
C THR A 212 -19.95 7.62 10.24
N THR A 213 -19.97 8.94 10.51
CA THR A 213 -20.89 9.97 9.95
C THR A 213 -21.66 9.50 8.71
N LYS A 214 -22.99 9.68 8.57
CA LYS A 214 -23.71 9.34 7.31
C LYS A 214 -22.88 9.77 6.09
N GLY A 215 -22.22 8.82 5.40
CA GLY A 215 -21.27 9.11 4.32
C GLY A 215 -19.76 8.99 4.62
N ALA A 216 -19.31 8.47 5.76
CA ALA A 216 -17.92 8.05 6.01
C ALA A 216 -17.80 6.53 6.10
N GLY A 217 -16.58 6.02 6.00
CA GLY A 217 -16.29 4.59 5.88
C GLY A 217 -15.31 4.31 4.76
N LYS A 218 -14.61 3.18 4.81
CA LYS A 218 -13.65 2.77 3.76
C LYS A 218 -14.29 2.78 2.37
N GLY A 219 -15.51 2.24 2.22
CA GLY A 219 -16.22 2.26 0.94
C GLY A 219 -16.69 3.65 0.49
N GLN A 220 -17.11 4.51 1.42
CA GLN A 220 -17.51 5.88 1.09
C GLN A 220 -16.31 6.73 0.67
N ALA A 221 -15.18 6.62 1.36
CA ALA A 221 -13.93 7.27 0.99
C ALA A 221 -13.45 6.79 -0.40
N LEU A 222 -13.51 5.48 -0.69
CA LEU A 222 -13.20 4.96 -2.01
C LEU A 222 -14.17 5.49 -3.08
N SER A 223 -15.48 5.53 -2.79
CA SER A 223 -16.49 6.09 -3.70
C SER A 223 -16.21 7.55 -4.03
N TYR A 224 -15.83 8.34 -3.02
CA TYR A 224 -15.41 9.73 -3.17
C TYR A 224 -14.18 9.85 -4.09
N LEU A 225 -13.14 9.04 -3.85
CA LEU A 225 -11.92 9.05 -4.67
C LEU A 225 -12.20 8.68 -6.13
N LEU A 226 -12.96 7.61 -6.39
CA LEU A 226 -13.32 7.20 -7.76
C LEU A 226 -14.11 8.30 -8.48
N LYS A 227 -14.98 9.02 -7.76
CA LYS A 227 -15.75 10.13 -8.32
C LYS A 227 -14.85 11.34 -8.60
N LYS A 228 -13.88 11.63 -7.73
CA LYS A 228 -12.87 12.67 -7.93
C LYS A 228 -12.01 12.38 -9.16
N LEU A 229 -11.52 11.15 -9.30
CA LEU A 229 -10.79 10.67 -10.48
C LEU A 229 -11.66 10.74 -11.75
N LYS A 230 -12.96 10.48 -11.64
CA LYS A 230 -13.91 10.64 -12.76
C LYS A 230 -14.07 12.09 -13.21
N ILE A 231 -14.14 13.03 -12.27
CA ILE A 231 -14.21 14.46 -12.59
C ILE A 231 -12.91 14.93 -13.25
N ASP A 232 -11.77 14.41 -12.80
CA ASP A 232 -10.45 14.68 -13.40
C ASP A 232 -10.25 13.99 -14.77
N GLY A 233 -11.19 13.15 -15.21
CA GLY A 233 -11.09 12.41 -16.47
C GLY A 233 -10.11 11.24 -16.44
N ARG A 234 -9.69 10.79 -15.24
CA ARG A 234 -8.67 9.76 -15.01
C ARG A 234 -9.22 8.56 -14.22
N VAL A 235 -10.40 8.08 -14.58
CA VAL A 235 -11.00 6.88 -13.95
C VAL A 235 -10.07 5.69 -14.16
N PRO A 236 -9.67 4.96 -13.09
CA PRO A 236 -8.86 3.76 -13.23
C PRO A 236 -9.55 2.72 -14.13
N LEU A 237 -8.78 2.03 -14.98
CA LEU A 237 -9.33 0.99 -15.85
C LEU A 237 -9.83 -0.20 -15.05
N ASN A 238 -9.10 -0.56 -13.99
CA ASN A 238 -9.47 -1.60 -13.05
C ASN A 238 -9.28 -1.11 -11.62
N THR A 239 -10.15 -1.55 -10.71
CA THR A 239 -9.99 -1.33 -9.27
C THR A 239 -10.04 -2.67 -8.56
N LEU A 240 -9.02 -3.00 -7.78
CA LEU A 240 -8.96 -4.19 -6.94
C LEU A 240 -9.01 -3.76 -5.47
N VAL A 241 -10.01 -4.22 -4.73
CA VAL A 241 -10.11 -4.03 -3.28
C VAL A 241 -9.67 -5.27 -2.53
N CYS A 242 -8.93 -5.09 -1.44
CA CYS A 242 -8.38 -6.18 -0.62
C CYS A 242 -8.71 -5.94 0.85
N GLY A 243 -9.20 -6.96 1.55
CA GLY A 243 -9.53 -6.87 2.98
C GLY A 243 -9.63 -8.23 3.66
N ASP A 244 -9.67 -8.22 4.98
CA ASP A 244 -9.75 -9.41 5.83
C ASP A 244 -10.89 -9.32 6.86
N SER A 245 -11.40 -8.14 7.19
CA SER A 245 -12.33 -7.96 8.31
C SER A 245 -13.64 -7.26 7.95
N GLY A 246 -14.57 -7.20 8.91
CA GLY A 246 -15.88 -6.56 8.70
C GLY A 246 -15.81 -5.07 8.35
N ASN A 247 -14.71 -4.37 8.71
CA ASN A 247 -14.55 -2.95 8.36
C ASN A 247 -14.29 -2.73 6.84
N ASP A 248 -13.94 -3.80 6.12
CA ASP A 248 -13.63 -3.78 4.69
C ASP A 248 -14.85 -4.09 3.82
N ALA A 249 -15.93 -4.64 4.39
CA ALA A 249 -17.11 -5.12 3.64
C ALA A 249 -17.71 -4.05 2.69
N GLU A 250 -17.63 -2.77 3.05
CA GLU A 250 -18.10 -1.68 2.20
C GLU A 250 -17.27 -1.49 0.92
N LEU A 251 -15.97 -1.81 0.94
CA LEU A 251 -15.12 -1.75 -0.24
C LEU A 251 -15.61 -2.72 -1.31
N PHE A 252 -16.02 -3.93 -0.91
CA PHE A 252 -16.55 -4.96 -1.80
C PHE A 252 -17.95 -4.64 -2.34
N SER A 253 -18.64 -3.68 -1.74
CA SER A 253 -19.97 -3.21 -2.19
C SER A 253 -19.87 -2.15 -3.30
N ILE A 254 -18.67 -1.65 -3.61
CA ILE A 254 -18.48 -0.63 -4.65
C ILE A 254 -18.74 -1.26 -6.03
N PRO A 255 -19.57 -0.62 -6.88
CA PRO A 255 -19.84 -1.15 -8.21
C PRO A 255 -18.57 -1.32 -9.04
N GLU A 256 -18.54 -2.38 -9.85
CA GLU A 256 -17.53 -2.65 -10.86
C GLU A 256 -16.10 -2.96 -10.36
N VAL A 257 -15.86 -2.98 -9.04
CA VAL A 257 -14.57 -3.39 -8.48
C VAL A 257 -14.37 -4.91 -8.57
N TYR A 258 -13.11 -5.31 -8.65
CA TYR A 258 -12.64 -6.64 -8.27
C TYR A 258 -12.37 -6.64 -6.77
N GLY A 259 -12.62 -7.77 -6.10
CA GLY A 259 -12.45 -7.91 -4.67
C GLY A 259 -11.75 -9.20 -4.29
N VAL A 260 -10.80 -9.12 -3.36
CA VAL A 260 -10.19 -10.29 -2.74
C VAL A 260 -10.30 -10.22 -1.22
N MET A 261 -10.92 -11.25 -0.65
CA MET A 261 -10.78 -11.57 0.77
C MET A 261 -9.55 -12.48 0.89
N VAL A 262 -8.56 -12.11 1.68
CA VAL A 262 -7.37 -12.94 1.90
C VAL A 262 -7.73 -14.20 2.69
N SER A 263 -6.93 -15.27 2.60
CA SER A 263 -7.33 -16.57 3.19
C SER A 263 -7.49 -16.57 4.71
N ASN A 264 -6.88 -15.59 5.37
CA ASN A 264 -6.98 -15.34 6.81
C ASN A 264 -8.10 -14.34 7.17
N ALA A 265 -9.04 -14.09 6.26
CA ALA A 265 -10.18 -13.25 6.52
C ALA A 265 -11.01 -13.77 7.70
N LEU A 266 -11.50 -12.85 8.51
CA LEU A 266 -12.34 -13.12 9.66
C LEU A 266 -13.75 -13.54 9.22
N GLU A 267 -14.39 -14.33 10.09
CA GLU A 267 -15.70 -14.95 9.84
C GLU A 267 -16.76 -13.90 9.45
N GLU A 268 -16.71 -12.69 10.00
CA GLU A 268 -17.68 -11.65 9.67
C GLU A 268 -17.62 -11.19 8.21
N LEU A 269 -16.44 -11.16 7.59
CA LEU A 269 -16.31 -10.77 6.17
C LEU A 269 -16.74 -11.93 5.27
N LEU A 270 -16.42 -13.17 5.65
CA LEU A 270 -16.85 -14.37 4.94
C LEU A 270 -18.38 -14.53 4.96
N GLN A 271 -19.00 -14.27 6.11
CA GLN A 271 -20.46 -14.25 6.25
C GLN A 271 -21.08 -13.15 5.39
N TRP A 272 -20.51 -11.93 5.43
CA TRP A 272 -20.96 -10.85 4.54
C TRP A 272 -20.90 -11.28 3.07
N HIS A 273 -19.82 -11.94 2.64
CA HIS A 273 -19.69 -12.43 1.27
C HIS A 273 -20.75 -13.49 0.94
N ALA A 274 -20.98 -14.46 1.83
CA ALA A 274 -22.00 -15.50 1.63
C ALA A 274 -23.41 -14.92 1.43
N GLU A 275 -23.72 -13.82 2.10
CA GLU A 275 -25.02 -13.15 2.06
C GLU A 275 -25.16 -12.16 0.89
N ASN A 276 -24.08 -11.45 0.52
CA ASN A 276 -24.15 -10.30 -0.37
C ASN A 276 -23.46 -10.50 -1.73
N ALA A 277 -22.47 -11.38 -1.80
CA ALA A 277 -21.54 -11.47 -2.93
C ALA A 277 -21.25 -12.90 -3.42
N LYS A 278 -21.90 -13.93 -2.86
CA LYS A 278 -21.64 -15.36 -3.17
C LYS A 278 -21.60 -15.71 -4.66
N ASN A 279 -22.42 -15.04 -5.47
CA ASN A 279 -22.52 -15.27 -6.92
C ASN A 279 -21.83 -14.18 -7.75
N ASN A 280 -21.04 -13.29 -7.14
CA ASN A 280 -20.33 -12.24 -7.84
C ASN A 280 -18.96 -12.77 -8.30
N PRO A 281 -18.74 -13.01 -9.61
CA PRO A 281 -17.47 -13.56 -10.09
C PRO A 281 -16.28 -12.59 -9.95
N ARG A 282 -16.54 -11.32 -9.60
CA ARG A 282 -15.49 -10.32 -9.35
C ARG A 282 -15.00 -10.32 -7.91
N ILE A 283 -15.59 -11.12 -7.03
CA ILE A 283 -15.17 -11.22 -5.63
C ILE A 283 -14.73 -12.66 -5.36
N ILE A 284 -13.51 -12.83 -4.86
CA ILE A 284 -12.96 -14.14 -4.51
C ILE A 284 -12.50 -14.19 -3.06
N HIS A 285 -12.48 -15.40 -2.52
CA HIS A 285 -11.73 -15.73 -1.31
C HIS A 285 -10.42 -16.41 -1.77
N ALA A 286 -9.29 -15.76 -1.52
CA ALA A 286 -7.98 -16.28 -1.89
C ALA A 286 -7.62 -17.50 -1.04
N THR A 287 -6.78 -18.38 -1.58
CA THR A 287 -6.18 -19.48 -0.79
C THR A 287 -4.91 -19.01 -0.08
N GLU A 288 -4.30 -17.95 -0.56
CA GLU A 288 -3.09 -17.36 0.00
C GLU A 288 -3.39 -16.26 1.05
N ARG A 289 -2.49 -16.15 2.02
CA ARG A 289 -2.60 -15.26 3.18
C ARG A 289 -2.05 -13.87 2.86
N CYS A 290 -2.65 -12.83 3.42
CA CYS A 290 -2.19 -11.43 3.34
C CYS A 290 -1.77 -11.01 1.91
N ALA A 291 -0.62 -10.34 1.75
CA ALA A 291 -0.10 -9.86 0.47
C ALA A 291 0.05 -10.96 -0.60
N ALA A 292 0.26 -12.23 -0.22
CA ALA A 292 0.29 -13.32 -1.18
C ALA A 292 -1.11 -13.58 -1.79
N GLY A 293 -2.18 -13.42 -1.00
CA GLY A 293 -3.57 -13.43 -1.48
C GLY A 293 -3.87 -12.30 -2.47
N ILE A 294 -3.30 -11.12 -2.25
CA ILE A 294 -3.41 -9.99 -3.18
C ILE A 294 -2.74 -10.31 -4.52
N ILE A 295 -1.51 -10.83 -4.49
CA ILE A 295 -0.78 -11.26 -5.69
C ILE A 295 -1.55 -12.37 -6.42
N GLN A 296 -2.10 -13.33 -5.69
CA GLN A 296 -2.93 -14.40 -6.26
C GLN A 296 -4.14 -13.82 -7.00
N ALA A 297 -4.85 -12.86 -6.41
CA ALA A 297 -6.01 -12.22 -7.02
C ALA A 297 -5.69 -11.45 -8.30
N VAL A 298 -4.55 -10.75 -8.33
CA VAL A 298 -4.05 -10.10 -9.56
C VAL A 298 -3.96 -11.12 -10.71
N GLY A 299 -3.44 -12.31 -10.43
CA GLY A 299 -3.37 -13.40 -11.40
C GLY A 299 -4.73 -13.96 -11.82
N ILE A 300 -5.59 -14.28 -10.85
CA ILE A 300 -6.92 -14.87 -11.09
C ILE A 300 -7.79 -13.95 -11.94
N PHE A 301 -7.76 -12.64 -11.67
CA PHE A 301 -8.55 -11.65 -12.40
C PHE A 301 -7.88 -11.17 -13.70
N GLY A 302 -6.65 -11.61 -13.99
CA GLY A 302 -5.91 -11.18 -15.19
C GLY A 302 -5.56 -9.69 -15.18
N LEU A 303 -5.23 -9.13 -14.00
CA LEU A 303 -4.93 -7.69 -13.82
C LEU A 303 -3.46 -7.32 -14.10
N GLY A 304 -2.71 -8.21 -14.75
CA GLY A 304 -1.30 -8.05 -15.14
C GLY A 304 -0.37 -9.09 -14.51
N PRO A 305 0.96 -8.86 -14.53
CA PRO A 305 1.93 -9.80 -13.97
C PRO A 305 1.69 -10.09 -12.49
N ASN A 306 1.64 -11.37 -12.13
CA ASN A 306 1.41 -11.84 -10.76
C ASN A 306 2.57 -12.69 -10.21
N VAL A 307 3.71 -12.70 -10.88
CA VAL A 307 4.92 -13.41 -10.43
C VAL A 307 5.93 -12.40 -9.93
N SER A 308 6.21 -12.42 -8.62
CA SER A 308 7.21 -11.52 -8.03
C SER A 308 8.61 -11.90 -8.50
N LEU A 309 9.45 -10.90 -8.76
CA LEU A 309 10.88 -11.13 -9.04
C LEU A 309 11.60 -11.86 -7.89
N ARG A 310 11.07 -11.78 -6.66
CA ARG A 310 11.58 -12.53 -5.51
C ARG A 310 11.38 -14.04 -5.63
N ASP A 311 10.40 -14.48 -6.40
CA ASP A 311 10.07 -15.91 -6.57
C ASP A 311 10.92 -16.57 -7.67
N ILE A 312 11.57 -15.77 -8.51
CA ILE A 312 12.35 -16.24 -9.66
C ILE A 312 13.76 -16.56 -9.19
N ARG A 313 14.15 -17.85 -9.19
CA ARG A 313 15.48 -18.29 -8.75
C ARG A 313 16.59 -17.92 -9.73
N ASP A 314 16.33 -18.09 -11.02
CA ASP A 314 17.29 -17.86 -12.09
C ASP A 314 16.83 -16.68 -12.96
N PHE A 315 17.46 -15.53 -12.76
CA PHE A 315 17.14 -14.31 -13.50
C PHE A 315 17.48 -14.38 -15.00
N GLN A 316 18.27 -15.36 -15.45
CA GLN A 316 18.56 -15.58 -16.87
C GLN A 316 17.42 -16.33 -17.58
N LYS A 317 16.63 -17.10 -16.82
CA LYS A 317 15.42 -17.79 -17.31
C LYS A 317 14.14 -16.95 -17.14
N CYS A 318 14.29 -15.74 -16.62
CA CYS A 318 13.21 -14.78 -16.43
C CYS A 318 12.74 -14.28 -17.80
N LYS A 319 11.81 -15.00 -18.43
CA LYS A 319 11.07 -14.53 -19.60
C LYS A 319 9.98 -13.61 -19.10
N VAL A 320 10.16 -12.31 -19.28
CA VAL A 320 9.20 -11.32 -18.81
C VAL A 320 8.71 -10.60 -20.05
N GLU A 321 7.39 -10.54 -20.21
CA GLU A 321 6.76 -9.86 -21.35
C GLU A 321 6.85 -8.33 -21.24
N ILE A 322 7.18 -7.82 -20.03
CA ILE A 322 7.28 -6.39 -19.71
C ILE A 322 8.65 -6.10 -19.11
N PHE A 323 9.55 -5.58 -19.93
CA PHE A 323 10.83 -5.05 -19.48
C PHE A 323 10.73 -3.53 -19.31
N SER A 324 10.91 -3.06 -18.08
CA SER A 324 10.83 -1.64 -17.72
C SER A 324 12.08 -1.21 -16.96
N THR A 325 12.30 0.10 -16.87
CA THR A 325 13.36 0.66 -16.00
C THR A 325 13.18 0.27 -14.54
N GLY A 326 11.93 0.15 -14.05
CA GLY A 326 11.65 -0.34 -12.71
C GLY A 326 11.95 -1.83 -12.54
N HIS A 327 11.66 -2.65 -13.55
CA HIS A 327 12.05 -4.06 -13.56
C HIS A 327 13.56 -4.22 -13.41
N GLU A 328 14.36 -3.47 -14.18
CA GLU A 328 15.82 -3.53 -14.14
C GLU A 328 16.37 -3.18 -12.75
N VAL A 329 15.89 -2.07 -12.17
CA VAL A 329 16.32 -1.63 -10.84
C VAL A 329 15.96 -2.66 -9.77
N VAL A 330 14.71 -3.15 -9.74
CA VAL A 330 14.28 -4.17 -8.76
C VAL A 330 15.11 -5.44 -8.91
N LYS A 331 15.31 -5.91 -10.15
CA LYS A 331 16.10 -7.10 -10.45
C LYS A 331 17.54 -6.98 -9.93
N PHE A 332 18.17 -5.83 -10.15
CA PHE A 332 19.53 -5.56 -9.68
C PHE A 332 19.63 -5.64 -8.14
N TYR A 333 18.75 -4.95 -7.40
CA TYR A 333 18.82 -4.96 -5.93
C TYR A 333 18.43 -6.30 -5.30
N LEU A 334 17.58 -7.10 -5.95
CA LEU A 334 17.31 -8.46 -5.52
C LEU A 334 18.50 -9.39 -5.74
N LEU A 335 19.23 -9.22 -6.85
CA LEU A 335 20.50 -9.92 -7.07
C LEU A 335 21.54 -9.53 -6.01
N TYR A 336 21.63 -8.23 -5.70
CA TYR A 336 22.48 -7.72 -4.61
C TYR A 336 22.11 -8.32 -3.25
N GLU A 337 20.82 -8.36 -2.90
CA GLU A 337 20.33 -8.98 -1.66
C GLU A 337 20.78 -10.45 -1.56
N ARG A 338 20.50 -11.22 -2.61
CA ARG A 338 20.80 -12.66 -2.65
C ARG A 338 22.30 -12.95 -2.62
N TRP A 339 23.09 -12.12 -3.29
CA TRP A 339 24.56 -12.24 -3.29
C TRP A 339 25.14 -12.06 -1.89
N ARG A 340 24.73 -11.00 -1.17
CA ARG A 340 25.19 -10.74 0.20
C ARG A 340 24.72 -11.81 1.19
N ARG A 341 23.56 -12.43 0.94
CA ARG A 341 23.04 -13.54 1.76
C ARG A 341 23.62 -14.91 1.41
N ALA A 342 24.38 -15.02 0.31
CA ALA A 342 24.78 -16.31 -0.27
C ALA A 342 23.58 -17.23 -0.60
N ASP A 343 22.44 -16.65 -1.00
CA ASP A 343 21.24 -17.38 -1.43
C ASP A 343 21.35 -17.90 -2.88
N ILE A 344 22.39 -17.49 -3.60
CA ILE A 344 22.74 -17.92 -4.95
C ILE A 344 24.18 -18.41 -4.98
N GLU A 345 24.50 -19.29 -5.93
CA GLU A 345 25.85 -19.83 -6.07
C GLU A 345 26.89 -18.74 -6.37
N LYS A 346 28.03 -18.80 -5.69
CA LYS A 346 29.19 -17.94 -5.98
C LYS A 346 29.75 -18.29 -7.35
N SER A 347 29.37 -17.52 -8.36
CA SER A 347 29.79 -17.74 -9.76
C SER A 347 30.37 -16.48 -10.38
N GLU A 348 31.56 -16.61 -10.97
CA GLU A 348 32.19 -15.56 -11.76
C GLU A 348 31.34 -15.15 -12.96
N HIS A 349 30.49 -16.04 -13.47
CA HIS A 349 29.57 -15.72 -14.56
C HIS A 349 28.59 -14.60 -14.16
N TYR A 350 28.07 -14.60 -12.92
CA TYR A 350 27.20 -13.51 -12.45
C TYR A 350 27.94 -12.18 -12.38
N MET A 351 29.18 -12.20 -11.89
CA MET A 351 30.00 -10.98 -11.79
C MET A 351 30.39 -10.44 -13.16
N GLN A 352 30.74 -11.30 -14.11
CA GLN A 352 30.98 -10.89 -15.50
C GLN A 352 29.71 -10.31 -16.14
N SER A 353 28.55 -10.93 -15.92
CA SER A 353 27.27 -10.42 -16.41
C SER A 353 26.95 -9.03 -15.84
N LEU A 354 27.22 -8.81 -14.54
CA LEU A 354 27.08 -7.51 -13.90
C LEU A 354 28.06 -6.49 -14.47
N ARG A 355 29.34 -6.83 -14.64
CA ARG A 355 30.32 -5.92 -15.27
C ARG A 355 29.88 -5.47 -16.67
N LEU A 356 29.22 -6.34 -17.44
CA LEU A 356 28.64 -6.02 -18.76
C LEU A 356 27.34 -5.19 -18.69
N ALA A 357 26.72 -5.07 -17.51
CA ALA A 357 25.57 -4.21 -17.28
C ALA A 357 25.96 -2.76 -16.97
N PHE A 358 27.19 -2.51 -16.51
CA PHE A 358 27.70 -1.17 -16.21
C PHE A 358 28.53 -0.61 -17.36
N HIS A 359 28.40 0.68 -17.62
CA HIS A 359 29.25 1.36 -18.59
C HIS A 359 30.70 1.40 -18.09
N PRO A 360 31.73 1.17 -18.94
CA PRO A 360 33.13 1.14 -18.51
C PRO A 360 33.61 2.45 -17.83
N LEU A 361 33.08 3.59 -18.30
CA LEU A 361 33.33 4.93 -17.74
C LEU A 361 32.23 5.38 -16.78
N GLY A 362 31.32 4.49 -16.38
CA GLY A 362 30.22 4.85 -15.50
C GLY A 362 30.70 5.16 -14.09
N ILE A 363 30.02 6.10 -13.43
CA ILE A 363 30.40 6.62 -12.12
C ILE A 363 29.33 6.29 -11.08
N PHE A 364 29.77 5.88 -9.90
CA PHE A 364 28.97 5.81 -8.68
C PHE A 364 29.36 6.96 -7.74
N VAL A 365 28.38 7.75 -7.34
CA VAL A 365 28.51 8.78 -6.32
C VAL A 365 27.92 8.24 -5.02
N HIS A 366 28.80 7.92 -4.07
CA HIS A 366 28.44 7.44 -2.75
C HIS A 366 27.72 8.54 -1.94
N PRO A 367 26.81 8.22 -1.00
CA PRO A 367 26.16 9.21 -0.14
C PRO A 367 27.09 10.12 0.66
N SER A 368 28.36 9.76 0.82
CA SER A 368 29.40 10.62 1.42
C SER A 368 29.97 11.68 0.46
N GLY A 369 29.52 11.72 -0.80
CA GLY A 369 30.05 12.60 -1.85
C GLY A 369 31.31 12.09 -2.56
N ILE A 370 31.75 10.85 -2.30
CA ILE A 370 32.92 10.27 -2.98
C ILE A 370 32.47 9.66 -4.31
N GLU A 371 33.16 10.01 -5.38
CA GLU A 371 32.98 9.42 -6.70
C GLU A 371 33.94 8.26 -6.91
N GLN A 372 33.44 7.17 -7.48
CA GLN A 372 34.24 6.01 -7.86
C GLN A 372 33.70 5.34 -9.12
N PRO A 373 34.55 4.71 -9.95
CA PRO A 373 34.09 4.00 -11.14
C PRO A 373 33.19 2.81 -10.79
N LEU A 374 32.09 2.63 -11.54
CA LEU A 374 31.12 1.55 -11.30
C LEU A 374 31.77 0.16 -11.34
N HIS A 375 32.79 -0.05 -12.18
CA HIS A 375 33.50 -1.33 -12.24
C HIS A 375 34.20 -1.67 -10.91
N GLN A 376 34.75 -0.68 -10.21
CA GLN A 376 35.36 -0.88 -8.89
C GLN A 376 34.28 -1.21 -7.85
N CYS A 377 33.10 -0.58 -7.93
CA CYS A 377 31.97 -0.94 -7.07
C CYS A 377 31.53 -2.39 -7.27
N VAL A 378 31.53 -2.89 -8.51
CA VAL A 378 31.24 -4.31 -8.80
C VAL A 378 32.30 -5.24 -8.19
N ASP A 379 33.58 -4.87 -8.26
CA ASP A 379 34.65 -5.66 -7.65
C ASP A 379 34.54 -5.72 -6.12
N VAL A 380 34.19 -4.61 -5.48
CA VAL A 380 33.90 -4.62 -4.03
C VAL A 380 32.64 -5.42 -3.74
N MET A 381 31.56 -5.28 -4.53
CA MET A 381 30.36 -6.13 -4.40
C MET A 381 30.69 -7.63 -4.49
N ALA A 382 31.59 -8.03 -5.39
CA ALA A 382 32.03 -9.42 -5.51
C ALA A 382 32.67 -9.94 -4.21
N SER A 383 33.42 -9.09 -3.50
CA SER A 383 34.04 -9.40 -2.21
C SER A 383 33.02 -9.57 -1.06
N LEU A 384 31.83 -8.97 -1.18
CA LEU A 384 30.78 -8.99 -0.16
C LEU A 384 29.88 -10.25 -0.19
N TYR A 385 30.22 -11.25 -1.00
CA TYR A 385 29.47 -12.51 -1.07
C TYR A 385 29.33 -13.15 0.31
N GLY A 386 28.10 -13.45 0.72
CA GLY A 386 27.83 -14.09 2.01
C GLY A 386 28.09 -13.24 3.26
N SER A 387 28.42 -11.94 3.11
CA SER A 387 28.64 -11.01 4.24
C SER A 387 27.46 -10.92 5.21
N GLU A 388 26.26 -11.18 4.71
CA GLU A 388 25.00 -11.14 5.44
C GLU A 388 24.33 -12.52 5.53
N GLN A 389 25.10 -13.59 5.30
CA GLN A 389 24.60 -14.96 5.39
C GLN A 389 24.12 -15.26 6.82
N GLY A 390 22.92 -15.81 6.94
CA GLY A 390 22.30 -16.15 8.24
C GLY A 390 21.76 -14.95 9.03
N LYS A 391 21.93 -13.70 8.55
CA LYS A 391 21.38 -12.51 9.18
C LYS A 391 19.99 -12.17 8.64
N GLN A 392 19.24 -11.36 9.41
CA GLN A 392 18.02 -10.73 8.91
C GLN A 392 18.39 -9.56 7.99
N TYR A 393 18.75 -9.90 6.76
CA TYR A 393 19.15 -8.94 5.74
C TYR A 393 18.14 -8.86 4.60
N ARG A 394 17.62 -7.66 4.31
CA ARG A 394 16.66 -7.40 3.23
C ARG A 394 17.00 -6.10 2.51
N VAL A 395 16.82 -6.09 1.20
CA VAL A 395 16.93 -4.88 0.37
C VAL A 395 15.66 -4.74 -0.44
N TRP A 396 15.08 -3.55 -0.48
CA TRP A 396 13.96 -3.27 -1.36
C TRP A 396 14.06 -1.85 -1.90
N VAL A 397 13.36 -1.62 -3.00
CA VAL A 397 13.20 -0.28 -3.57
C VAL A 397 11.78 0.19 -3.32
N ASP A 398 11.61 1.51 -3.23
CA ASP A 398 10.32 2.18 -3.06
C ASP A 398 10.29 3.43 -3.94
N ARG A 399 9.10 3.82 -4.38
CA ARG A 399 8.86 5.03 -5.19
C ARG A 399 9.67 5.10 -6.48
N VAL A 400 9.79 4.00 -7.21
CA VAL A 400 10.44 4.03 -8.53
C VAL A 400 9.70 4.99 -9.46
N ALA A 401 10.44 5.97 -9.97
CA ALA A 401 9.97 6.96 -10.93
C ALA A 401 10.98 7.05 -12.08
N SER A 402 10.47 7.00 -13.31
CA SER A 402 11.30 6.97 -14.51
C SER A 402 10.91 8.10 -15.45
N ALA A 403 11.89 8.84 -15.95
CA ALA A 403 11.72 9.87 -16.96
C ALA A 403 12.66 9.59 -18.13
N GLN A 404 12.12 9.52 -19.34
CA GLN A 404 12.94 9.45 -20.54
C GLN A 404 13.51 10.85 -20.82
N ILE A 405 14.83 10.97 -20.86
CA ILE A 405 15.53 12.26 -21.06
C ILE A 405 16.27 12.34 -22.39
N GLY A 406 16.35 11.22 -23.12
CA GLY A 406 16.92 11.12 -24.46
C GLY A 406 16.29 9.97 -25.23
N SER A 407 16.69 9.76 -26.49
CA SER A 407 16.12 8.72 -27.36
C SER A 407 16.23 7.31 -26.77
N ASP A 408 17.32 7.03 -26.06
CA ASP A 408 17.67 5.74 -25.44
C ASP A 408 17.99 5.88 -23.95
N THR A 409 17.88 7.08 -23.40
CA THR A 409 18.40 7.41 -22.06
C THR A 409 17.28 7.73 -21.09
N TRP A 410 17.36 7.13 -19.91
CA TRP A 410 16.36 7.19 -18.85
C TRP A 410 16.98 7.64 -17.54
N LEU A 411 16.35 8.60 -16.89
CA LEU A 411 16.63 8.98 -15.51
C LEU A 411 15.64 8.25 -14.59
N VAL A 412 16.16 7.42 -13.70
CA VAL A 412 15.35 6.65 -12.74
C VAL A 412 15.67 7.11 -11.33
N LYS A 413 14.65 7.41 -10.54
CA LYS A 413 14.78 7.80 -9.13
C LYS A 413 13.97 6.85 -8.26
N PHE A 414 14.53 6.46 -7.12
CA PHE A 414 13.87 5.59 -6.15
C PHE A 414 14.55 5.68 -4.79
N ASP A 415 13.83 5.27 -3.75
CA ASP A 415 14.40 5.03 -2.44
C ASP A 415 14.94 3.61 -2.39
N LYS A 416 16.22 3.44 -2.08
CA LYS A 416 16.80 2.14 -1.74
C LYS A 416 16.79 1.98 -0.22
N TRP A 417 16.14 0.93 0.24
CA TRP A 417 16.10 0.55 1.63
C TRP A 417 16.93 -0.71 1.88
N GLU A 418 17.63 -0.73 3.01
CA GLU A 418 18.39 -1.87 3.50
C GLU A 418 18.06 -2.07 4.98
N LEU A 419 17.74 -3.31 5.33
CA LEU A 419 17.56 -3.77 6.71
C LEU A 419 18.65 -4.81 6.99
N SER A 420 19.46 -4.60 8.02
CA SER A 420 20.40 -5.60 8.55
C SER A 420 20.22 -5.70 10.06
N GLY A 421 19.70 -6.82 10.54
CA GLY A 421 19.30 -6.97 11.94
C GLY A 421 18.17 -6.00 12.29
N GLU A 422 18.40 -5.13 13.27
CA GLU A 422 17.46 -4.07 13.67
C GLU A 422 17.72 -2.74 12.96
N GLU A 423 18.86 -2.62 12.26
CA GLU A 423 19.24 -1.36 11.63
C GLU A 423 18.61 -1.23 10.24
N ARG A 424 17.84 -0.17 10.04
CA ARG A 424 17.19 0.18 8.78
C ARG A 424 17.76 1.48 8.24
N ARG A 425 18.29 1.44 7.01
CA ARG A 425 18.88 2.58 6.32
C ARG A 425 18.17 2.84 5.00
N CYS A 426 18.15 4.09 4.58
CA CYS A 426 17.54 4.53 3.33
C CYS A 426 18.43 5.54 2.62
N CYS A 427 18.53 5.43 1.30
CA CYS A 427 19.06 6.47 0.46
C CYS A 427 18.16 6.74 -0.75
N LEU A 428 18.05 8.01 -1.12
CA LEU A 428 17.54 8.39 -2.42
C LEU A 428 18.60 8.02 -3.46
N THR A 429 18.22 7.20 -4.42
CA THR A 429 19.10 6.75 -5.50
C THR A 429 18.57 7.30 -6.83
N THR A 430 19.47 7.92 -7.58
CA THR A 430 19.24 8.38 -8.95
C THR A 430 20.16 7.61 -9.88
N VAL A 431 19.59 7.01 -10.93
CA VAL A 431 20.31 6.18 -11.90
C VAL A 431 20.08 6.72 -13.29
N LEU A 432 21.16 6.81 -14.07
CA LEU A 432 21.09 7.03 -15.50
C LEU A 432 21.23 5.69 -16.22
N LEU A 433 20.18 5.27 -16.91
CA LEU A 433 20.15 4.04 -17.70
C LEU A 433 20.14 4.37 -19.19
N SER A 434 20.85 3.58 -20.00
CA SER A 434 20.79 3.62 -21.46
C SER A 434 20.25 2.30 -21.99
N SER A 435 19.28 2.32 -22.89
CA SER A 435 18.79 1.12 -23.57
C SER A 435 19.89 0.51 -24.45
N LYS A 436 20.06 -0.81 -24.41
CA LYS A 436 21.01 -1.54 -25.26
C LYS A 436 20.42 -1.68 -26.67
N THR A 437 21.20 -1.32 -27.68
CA THR A 437 20.80 -1.45 -29.10
C THR A 437 20.92 -2.88 -29.63
N THR A 438 21.76 -3.71 -29.01
CA THR A 438 22.12 -5.06 -29.48
C THR A 438 21.37 -6.20 -28.79
N VAL A 439 20.74 -5.93 -27.65
CA VAL A 439 19.96 -6.91 -26.89
C VAL A 439 18.58 -6.28 -26.66
N PRO A 440 17.50 -6.84 -27.23
CA PRO A 440 16.15 -6.45 -26.85
C PRO A 440 16.05 -6.57 -25.32
N ASP A 441 15.53 -5.54 -24.67
CA ASP A 441 15.27 -5.59 -23.22
C ASP A 441 16.54 -5.66 -22.35
N GLY A 442 17.57 -4.88 -22.69
CA GLY A 442 18.74 -4.67 -21.83
C GLY A 442 18.98 -3.19 -21.53
N PHE A 443 19.35 -2.86 -20.29
CA PHE A 443 19.86 -1.52 -19.93
C PHE A 443 21.34 -1.57 -19.57
N THR A 444 22.04 -0.49 -19.86
CA THR A 444 23.39 -0.19 -19.39
C THR A 444 23.29 0.89 -18.31
N TRP A 445 23.86 0.62 -17.15
CA TRP A 445 23.96 1.56 -16.02
C TRP A 445 25.12 2.52 -16.26
N MET A 446 24.79 3.78 -16.53
CA MET A 446 25.74 4.83 -16.92
C MET A 446 26.23 5.63 -15.70
N HIS A 447 25.35 5.87 -14.75
CA HIS A 447 25.64 6.65 -13.56
C HIS A 447 24.71 6.24 -12.42
N VAL A 448 25.21 6.22 -11.20
CA VAL A 448 24.42 5.99 -9.98
C VAL A 448 24.84 7.02 -8.95
N HIS A 449 23.88 7.74 -8.39
CA HIS A 449 24.12 8.70 -7.32
C HIS A 449 23.16 8.42 -6.17
N GLN A 450 23.71 8.23 -4.99
CA GLN A 450 22.94 8.04 -3.78
C GLN A 450 23.10 9.19 -2.79
N THR A 451 22.05 9.49 -2.05
CA THR A 451 22.05 10.48 -0.97
C THR A 451 21.27 9.93 0.23
N TRP A 452 21.83 10.03 1.44
CA TRP A 452 21.17 9.53 2.65
C TRP A 452 19.80 10.21 2.90
N LEU A 453 18.79 9.41 3.25
CA LEU A 453 17.47 9.88 3.69
C LEU A 453 17.31 9.60 5.19
N GLY A 454 17.70 10.58 6.02
CA GLY A 454 17.56 10.55 7.49
C GLY A 454 18.60 9.70 8.24
N GLY A 455 18.94 10.11 9.46
CA GLY A 455 19.91 9.44 10.37
C GLY A 455 21.38 9.81 10.13
N PRO A 456 22.29 9.57 11.10
CA PRO A 456 23.73 9.67 10.84
C PRO A 456 24.12 8.58 9.85
N GLY A 457 24.58 8.98 8.66
CA GLY A 457 25.04 8.03 7.64
C GLY A 457 26.16 7.14 8.18
N SER A 458 26.25 5.90 7.70
CA SER A 458 27.38 5.06 8.10
C SER A 458 28.68 5.69 7.61
N GLU A 459 29.59 6.00 8.53
CA GLU A 459 30.96 6.40 8.20
C GLU A 459 31.76 5.22 7.62
N ASP A 460 31.25 3.99 7.73
CA ASP A 460 31.87 2.80 7.16
C ASP A 460 31.64 2.72 5.65
N ARG A 461 32.64 3.23 4.93
CA ARG A 461 32.72 3.34 3.47
C ARG A 461 32.85 2.00 2.75
N THR A 462 33.14 0.92 3.48
CA THR A 462 33.54 -0.37 2.90
C THR A 462 32.39 -1.36 2.73
N THR A 463 31.25 -1.11 3.39
CA THR A 463 30.12 -2.05 3.46
C THR A 463 28.86 -1.56 2.74
N TRP A 464 28.71 -0.25 2.51
CA TRP A 464 27.58 0.32 1.77
C TRP A 464 27.92 0.61 0.31
N LEU A 465 27.41 -0.21 -0.60
CA LEU A 465 27.56 -0.04 -2.03
C LEU A 465 26.25 -0.34 -2.74
N PHE A 466 26.07 0.40 -3.84
CA PHE A 466 24.90 0.37 -4.69
C PHE A 466 23.58 0.65 -4.00
#